data_AF-A0A6N8IRJ6-F1
#
_entry.id   AF-A0A6N8IRJ6-F1
#
_cell.length_a   1.000
_cell.length_b   1.000
_cell.length_c   1.000
_cell.angle_alpha   90.00
_cell.angle_beta   90.00
_cell.angle_gamma   90.00
#
_symmetry.space_group_name_H-M   'P 1'
#
loop_
_entity.id
_entity.type
_entity.pdbx_description
1 polymer ?
#
loop_
_entity_poly.entity_id
_entity_poly.type
_entity_poly.pdbx_seq_one_letter_code
_entity_poly.pdbx_strand_id
1 'polypeptide(L)'
;MRGLAFFLAATGCAGALAQEGRWANESTGKPLRPGIYGRIAVQGTPPPVINKVPVMVQRATLDRRSDPVYLYVPPGQVRRWADHCAKWDACSRPVHFVRMDDSPSRLGDWKRSQRAQAAQDSPVLQALNRFVGP
;
A
#
# COMPACT_ATOMS: atom_id res chain seq x y z
N MET A 1 -13.37 -18.88 -59.06
CA MET A 1 -14.16 -17.84 -58.37
C MET A 1 -14.88 -18.48 -57.20
N ARG A 2 -14.97 -17.77 -56.06
CA ARG A 2 -15.60 -18.15 -54.77
C ARG A 2 -14.74 -19.07 -53.89
N GLY A 3 -14.32 -18.71 -52.68
CA GLY A 3 -14.51 -17.48 -51.92
C GLY A 3 -13.71 -17.62 -50.62
N LEU A 4 -12.83 -16.66 -50.36
CA LEU A 4 -12.21 -16.46 -49.05
C LEU A 4 -13.27 -15.86 -48.11
N ALA A 5 -13.37 -16.37 -46.88
CA ALA A 5 -13.60 -15.56 -45.69
C ALA A 5 -13.52 -16.44 -44.42
N PHE A 6 -12.31 -16.70 -43.93
CA PHE A 6 -12.12 -17.04 -42.52
C PHE A 6 -12.11 -15.73 -41.73
N PHE A 7 -13.22 -15.38 -41.10
CA PHE A 7 -13.26 -14.30 -40.11
C PHE A 7 -12.72 -14.83 -38.79
N LEU A 8 -11.43 -14.60 -38.54
CA LEU A 8 -10.82 -14.72 -37.20
C LEU A 8 -11.23 -13.51 -36.37
N ALA A 9 -12.28 -13.65 -35.57
CA ALA A 9 -12.60 -12.69 -34.52
C ALA A 9 -11.67 -12.92 -33.32
N ALA A 10 -10.49 -12.28 -33.35
CA ALA A 10 -9.61 -12.20 -32.19
C ALA A 10 -10.19 -11.17 -31.21
N THR A 11 -11.02 -11.62 -30.27
CA THR A 11 -11.46 -10.81 -29.13
C THR A 11 -10.25 -10.54 -28.24
N GLY A 12 -9.68 -9.34 -28.36
CA GLY A 12 -8.61 -8.88 -27.49
C GLY A 12 -9.11 -8.74 -26.06
N CYS A 13 -8.56 -9.53 -25.13
CA CYS A 13 -8.69 -9.27 -23.70
C CYS A 13 -8.04 -7.91 -23.40
N ALA A 14 -8.85 -6.90 -23.10
CA ALA A 14 -8.38 -5.71 -22.42
C ALA A 14 -7.96 -6.13 -21.00
N GLY A 15 -6.69 -6.48 -20.84
CA GLY A 15 -6.10 -6.72 -19.52
C GLY A 15 -6.26 -5.46 -18.69
N ALA A 16 -6.96 -5.55 -17.56
CA ALA A 16 -6.84 -4.57 -16.49
C ALA A 16 -5.37 -4.59 -16.07
N LEU A 17 -4.57 -3.63 -16.55
CA LEU A 17 -3.24 -3.41 -16.01
C LEU A 17 -3.45 -3.04 -14.55
N ALA A 18 -3.11 -3.98 -13.67
CA ALA A 18 -3.04 -3.75 -12.25
C ALA A 18 -2.25 -2.46 -12.03
N GLN A 19 -2.74 -1.65 -11.11
CA GLN A 19 -2.28 -0.30 -10.79
C GLN A 19 -0.89 -0.32 -10.10
N GLU A 20 0.03 -1.13 -10.58
CA GLU A 20 1.30 -1.43 -9.96
C GLU A 20 2.26 -0.26 -10.20
N GLY A 21 2.47 0.58 -9.18
CA GLY A 21 3.52 1.59 -9.19
C GLY A 21 3.09 3.06 -9.15
N ARG A 22 1.82 3.39 -8.91
CA ARG A 22 1.43 4.81 -8.72
C ARG A 22 1.80 5.37 -7.34
N TRP A 23 1.96 4.49 -6.36
CA TRP A 23 2.31 4.85 -4.99
C TRP A 23 3.49 4.00 -4.54
N ALA A 24 4.43 4.61 -3.84
CA ALA A 24 5.61 3.94 -3.33
C ALA A 24 5.80 4.27 -1.86
N ASN A 25 6.36 3.33 -1.11
CA ASN A 25 6.79 3.61 0.25
C ASN A 25 8.05 4.50 0.18
N GLU A 26 8.03 5.62 0.89
CA GLU A 26 9.11 6.61 0.86
C GLU A 26 10.44 6.06 1.37
N SER A 27 10.42 5.17 2.38
CA SER A 27 11.64 4.65 2.97
C SER A 27 12.28 3.53 2.15
N THR A 28 11.47 2.75 1.42
CA THR A 28 11.97 1.61 0.62
C THR A 28 12.06 1.92 -0.87
N GLY A 29 11.39 2.96 -1.36
CA GLY A 29 11.27 3.28 -2.79
C GLY A 29 10.51 2.22 -3.60
N LYS A 30 9.94 1.20 -2.95
CA LYS A 30 9.24 0.09 -3.60
C LYS A 30 7.74 0.37 -3.69
N PRO A 31 7.02 -0.26 -4.65
CA PRO A 31 5.56 -0.24 -4.67
C PRO A 31 4.98 -0.70 -3.33
N LEU A 32 3.79 -0.21 -2.97
CA LEU A 32 3.14 -0.64 -1.74
C LEU A 32 2.94 -2.16 -1.74
N ARG A 33 3.31 -2.79 -0.63
CA ARG A 33 3.08 -4.22 -0.39
C ARG A 33 2.54 -4.42 1.02
N PRO A 34 1.60 -5.36 1.21
CA PRO A 34 1.09 -5.69 2.54
C PRO A 34 2.24 -6.07 3.48
N GLY A 35 2.28 -5.49 4.68
CA GLY A 35 3.35 -5.75 5.65
C GLY A 35 4.54 -4.78 5.61
N ILE A 36 4.72 -4.00 4.53
CA ILE A 36 5.71 -2.92 4.47
C ILE A 36 5.05 -1.59 4.85
N TYR A 37 5.07 -1.28 6.13
CA TYR A 37 4.48 -0.05 6.68
C TYR A 37 5.38 1.17 6.46
N GLY A 38 4.78 2.36 6.40
CA GLY A 38 5.54 3.57 6.14
C GLY A 38 4.71 4.72 5.61
N ARG A 39 5.44 5.78 5.28
CA ARG A 39 4.90 6.91 4.54
C ARG A 39 4.86 6.60 3.05
N ILE A 40 3.80 7.06 2.42
CA ILE A 40 3.53 6.78 1.03
C ILE A 40 3.70 8.06 0.22
N ALA A 41 4.63 8.02 -0.71
CA ALA A 41 4.76 9.04 -1.73
C ALA A 41 3.57 8.93 -2.68
N VAL A 42 2.80 10.01 -2.79
CA VAL A 42 1.65 10.11 -3.68
C VAL A 42 2.03 11.06 -4.81
N GLN A 43 2.06 10.54 -6.04
CA GLN A 43 2.30 11.35 -7.24
C GLN A 43 1.05 11.30 -8.12
N GLY A 44 0.31 12.41 -8.17
CA GLY A 44 -0.95 12.51 -8.90
C GLY A 44 -2.16 12.03 -8.08
N THR A 45 -2.74 10.90 -8.45
CA THR A 45 -4.01 10.42 -7.87
C THR A 45 -3.83 9.90 -6.44
N PRO A 46 -4.64 10.36 -5.46
CA PRO A 46 -4.59 9.87 -4.10
C PRO A 46 -4.86 8.36 -4.01
N PRO A 47 -4.13 7.63 -3.14
CA PRO A 47 -4.40 6.23 -2.90
C PRO A 47 -5.76 6.05 -2.22
N PRO A 48 -6.35 4.84 -2.29
CA PRO A 48 -7.54 4.53 -1.51
C PRO A 48 -7.23 4.69 -0.03
N VAL A 49 -8.08 5.43 0.70
CA VAL A 49 -7.91 5.70 2.13
C VAL A 49 -9.00 5.04 2.97
N ILE A 50 -8.66 4.63 4.19
CA ILE A 50 -9.59 4.09 5.19
C ILE A 50 -10.47 5.22 5.73
N ASN A 51 -9.87 6.38 6.01
CA ASN A 51 -10.55 7.55 6.57
C ASN A 51 -10.75 8.64 5.50
N LYS A 52 -11.99 9.08 5.34
CA LYS A 52 -12.35 10.21 4.47
C LYS A 52 -11.86 11.55 5.01
N VAL A 53 -11.90 11.70 6.33
CA VAL A 53 -11.43 12.89 7.06
C VAL A 53 -10.06 12.57 7.67
N PRO A 54 -9.03 13.41 7.48
CA PRO A 54 -7.72 13.16 8.04
C PRO A 54 -7.78 13.16 9.57
N VAL A 55 -7.11 12.20 10.19
CA VAL A 55 -7.05 12.07 11.65
C VAL A 55 -5.83 12.82 12.16
N MET A 56 -6.02 13.58 13.23
CA MET A 56 -4.97 14.34 13.91
C MET A 56 -5.19 14.19 15.42
N VAL A 57 -4.11 13.94 16.17
CA VAL A 57 -4.18 13.64 17.62
C VAL A 57 -4.06 14.92 18.42
N GLN A 58 -3.04 15.72 18.12
CA GLN A 58 -2.80 16.99 18.77
C GLN A 58 -3.32 18.10 17.86
N ARG A 59 -4.11 19.02 18.40
CA ARG A 59 -4.38 20.28 17.70
C ARG A 59 -3.05 21.02 17.61
N ALA A 60 -2.42 20.98 16.45
CA ALA A 60 -1.28 21.82 16.19
C ALA A 60 -1.72 23.29 16.32
N THR A 61 -1.00 24.08 17.09
CA THR A 61 -1.00 25.54 17.00
C THR A 61 -0.39 26.02 15.68
N LEU A 62 0.30 25.11 14.98
CA LEU A 62 0.83 25.30 13.64
C LEU A 62 -0.33 25.25 12.63
N ASP A 63 -0.25 26.15 11.65
CA ASP A 63 -1.24 26.39 10.61
C ASP A 63 -2.03 25.13 10.19
N ARG A 64 -3.36 25.23 10.27
CA ARG A 64 -4.32 24.19 9.81
C ARG A 64 -4.14 23.79 8.33
N ARG A 65 -3.24 24.47 7.60
CA ARG A 65 -2.85 24.21 6.20
C ARG A 65 -1.67 23.24 6.04
N SER A 66 -1.22 22.55 7.08
CA SER A 66 -0.21 21.50 6.88
C SER A 66 -0.75 20.42 5.93
N ASP A 67 0.00 20.08 4.89
CA ASP A 67 -0.42 19.07 3.92
C ASP A 67 -0.65 17.71 4.59
N PRO A 68 -1.73 17.00 4.20
CA PRO A 68 -2.04 15.71 4.75
C PRO A 68 -1.01 14.68 4.33
N VAL A 69 -0.67 13.79 5.26
CA VAL A 69 0.29 12.72 5.06
C VAL A 69 -0.41 11.39 4.90
N TYR A 70 0.01 10.65 3.88
CA TYR A 70 -0.49 9.32 3.59
C TYR A 70 0.40 8.29 4.27
N LEU A 71 -0.17 7.54 5.21
CA LEU A 71 0.54 6.52 5.98
C LEU A 71 -0.13 5.16 5.78
N TYR A 72 0.67 4.14 5.49
CA TYR A 72 0.25 2.75 5.60
C TYR A 72 0.74 2.18 6.93
N VAL A 73 -0.19 1.88 7.82
CA VAL A 73 0.05 1.60 9.24
C VAL A 73 -0.61 0.27 9.63
N PRO A 74 -0.04 -0.52 10.56
CA PRO A 74 -0.69 -1.73 11.04
C PRO A 74 -2.09 -1.44 11.60
N PRO A 75 -3.10 -2.28 11.31
CA PRO A 75 -4.49 -1.97 11.66
C PRO A 75 -4.73 -1.80 13.17
N GLY A 76 -3.95 -2.48 14.01
CA GLY A 76 -3.99 -2.30 15.47
C GLY A 76 -3.60 -0.89 15.92
N GLN A 77 -2.62 -0.27 15.25
CA GLN A 77 -2.19 1.10 15.56
C GLN A 77 -3.17 2.14 15.04
N VAL A 78 -3.81 1.90 13.88
CA VAL A 78 -4.86 2.79 13.35
C VAL A 78 -6.00 2.96 14.36
N ARG A 79 -6.42 1.87 15.02
CA ARG A 79 -7.47 1.92 16.06
C ARG A 79 -7.05 2.68 17.32
N ARG A 80 -5.76 2.66 17.65
CA ARG A 80 -5.17 3.32 18.81
C ARG A 80 -4.18 4.39 18.36
N TRP A 81 -4.61 5.22 17.41
CA TRP A 81 -3.70 6.14 16.74
C TRP A 81 -3.08 7.16 17.69
N ALA A 82 -3.85 7.65 18.67
CA ALA A 82 -3.36 8.57 19.68
C ALA A 82 -2.12 8.05 20.44
N ASP A 83 -2.06 6.74 20.68
CA ASP A 83 -0.94 6.12 21.41
C ASP A 83 0.29 5.87 20.51
N HIS A 84 0.10 5.85 19.19
CA HIS A 84 1.13 5.42 18.23
C HIS A 84 1.59 6.54 17.30
N CYS A 85 0.95 7.71 17.31
CA CYS A 85 1.26 8.80 16.38
C CYS A 85 2.72 9.25 16.45
N ALA A 86 3.35 9.15 17.63
CA ALA A 86 4.73 9.58 17.86
C ALA A 86 5.74 8.71 17.08
N LYS A 87 5.44 7.41 16.90
CA LYS A 87 6.28 6.49 16.13
C LYS A 87 6.42 6.90 14.66
N TRP A 88 5.45 7.64 14.13
CA TRP A 88 5.36 8.02 12.73
C TRP A 88 5.61 9.52 12.51
N ASP A 89 6.00 10.25 13.56
CA ASP A 89 6.17 11.70 13.56
C ASP A 89 4.96 12.44 12.94
N ALA A 90 3.77 12.07 13.40
CA ALA A 90 2.51 12.50 12.78
C ALA A 90 1.43 12.90 13.80
N CYS A 91 1.80 13.14 15.06
CA CYS A 91 0.83 13.56 16.09
C CYS A 91 0.18 14.92 15.81
N SER A 92 0.94 15.85 15.26
CA SER A 92 0.54 17.23 14.93
C SER A 92 0.22 17.43 13.45
N ARG A 93 0.11 16.34 12.67
CA ARG A 93 -0.13 16.38 11.23
C ARG A 93 -1.45 15.68 10.86
N PRO A 94 -2.17 16.15 9.82
CA PRO A 94 -3.36 15.46 9.34
C PRO A 94 -2.96 14.19 8.60
N VAL A 95 -3.46 13.03 9.03
CA VAL A 95 -3.09 11.73 8.47
C VAL A 95 -4.25 11.07 7.73
N HIS A 96 -3.97 10.61 6.51
CA HIS A 96 -4.79 9.63 5.81
C HIS A 96 -4.14 8.24 5.89
N PHE A 97 -4.90 7.27 6.37
CA PHE A 97 -4.50 5.88 6.40
C PHE A 97 -4.80 5.25 5.05
N VAL A 98 -3.77 4.79 4.36
CA VAL A 98 -3.91 4.13 3.07
C VAL A 98 -4.49 2.73 3.29
N ARG A 99 -5.53 2.40 2.52
CA ARG A 99 -6.08 1.05 2.40
C ARG A 99 -5.33 0.34 1.28
N MET A 100 -4.93 -0.89 1.53
CA MET A 100 -4.42 -1.80 0.51
C MET A 100 -5.45 -2.92 0.35
N ASP A 101 -5.82 -3.29 -0.88
CA ASP A 101 -6.91 -4.25 -1.14
C ASP A 101 -6.57 -5.66 -0.64
N ASP A 102 -5.29 -6.04 -0.70
CA ASP A 102 -4.76 -7.28 -0.11
C ASP A 102 -4.44 -7.15 1.39
N SER A 103 -4.69 -5.98 1.99
CA SER A 103 -4.50 -5.82 3.43
C SER A 103 -5.62 -6.57 4.15
N PRO A 104 -5.29 -7.52 5.02
CA PRO A 104 -6.29 -8.33 5.72
C PRO A 104 -7.28 -7.42 6.45
N SER A 105 -8.49 -7.34 5.90
CA SER A 105 -9.58 -6.46 6.33
C SER A 105 -10.29 -6.98 7.59
N ARG A 106 -9.84 -8.12 8.12
CA ARG A 106 -10.31 -8.68 9.39
C ARG A 106 -9.21 -8.51 10.43
N LEU A 107 -9.54 -7.89 11.56
CA LEU A 107 -8.62 -7.53 12.65
C LEU A 107 -7.83 -8.72 13.26
N GLY A 108 -8.09 -9.97 12.85
CA GLY A 108 -7.28 -11.15 13.17
C GLY A 108 -6.22 -11.54 12.12
N ASP A 109 -6.40 -11.14 10.86
CA ASP A 109 -5.63 -11.68 9.73
C ASP A 109 -4.33 -10.92 9.45
N TRP A 110 -4.12 -9.74 10.06
CA TRP A 110 -2.88 -8.97 9.96
C TRP A 110 -1.64 -9.77 10.38
N LYS A 111 -1.78 -10.69 11.34
CA LYS A 111 -0.67 -11.53 11.82
C LYS A 111 -0.18 -12.50 10.71
N ARG A 112 -1.06 -12.90 9.78
CA ARG A 112 -0.67 -13.70 8.60
C ARG A 112 0.15 -12.89 7.61
N SER A 113 -0.25 -11.65 7.33
CA SER A 113 0.52 -10.77 6.43
C SER A 113 1.93 -10.49 6.96
N GLN A 114 2.10 -10.32 8.29
CA GLN A 114 3.43 -10.16 8.88
C GLN A 114 4.32 -11.40 8.71
N ARG A 115 3.76 -12.61 8.88
CA ARG A 115 4.52 -13.85 8.65
C ARG A 115 4.91 -14.02 7.19
N ALA A 116 4.01 -13.72 6.26
CA ALA A 116 4.29 -13.79 4.83
C ALA A 116 5.40 -12.79 4.43
N GLN A 117 5.35 -11.56 4.96
CA GLN A 117 6.36 -10.53 4.75
C GLN A 117 7.72 -10.95 5.33
N ALA A 118 7.76 -11.44 6.57
CA ALA A 118 8.98 -11.95 7.19
C ALA A 118 9.59 -13.14 6.43
N ALA A 119 8.75 -13.98 5.79
CA ALA A 119 9.24 -15.01 4.89
C ALA A 119 9.84 -14.42 3.61
N GLN A 120 9.19 -13.45 2.97
CA GLN A 120 9.70 -12.81 1.76
C GLN A 120 11.00 -12.02 1.99
N ASP A 121 11.13 -11.39 3.15
CA ASP A 121 12.33 -10.65 3.56
C ASP A 121 13.41 -11.57 4.15
N SER A 122 13.19 -12.89 4.14
CA SER A 122 14.15 -13.87 4.64
C SER A 122 15.42 -13.83 3.78
N PRO A 123 16.59 -13.55 4.38
CA PRO A 123 17.87 -13.60 3.66
C PRO A 123 18.17 -15.02 3.17
N VAL A 124 17.64 -16.05 3.84
CA VAL A 124 17.76 -17.45 3.41
C VAL A 124 16.95 -17.69 2.13
N LEU A 125 15.70 -17.21 2.06
CA LEU A 125 14.90 -17.35 0.84
C LEU A 125 15.47 -16.52 -0.32
N GLN A 126 16.00 -15.33 -0.04
CA GLN A 126 16.70 -14.52 -1.04
C GLN A 126 17.99 -15.19 -1.54
N ALA A 127 18.74 -15.85 -0.66
CA ALA A 127 19.92 -16.62 -1.04
C ALA A 127 19.54 -17.86 -1.87
N LEU A 128 18.54 -18.64 -1.43
CA LEU A 128 18.04 -19.81 -2.15
C LEU A 128 17.59 -19.46 -3.57
N ASN A 129 16.84 -18.38 -3.74
CA ASN A 129 16.39 -17.90 -5.05
C ASN A 129 17.51 -17.34 -5.95
N ARG A 130 18.72 -17.12 -5.41
CA ARG A 130 19.90 -16.83 -6.25
C ARG A 130 20.59 -18.09 -6.76
N PHE A 131 20.50 -19.20 -6.03
CA PHE A 131 21.08 -20.48 -6.44
C PHE A 131 20.18 -21.24 -7.41
N VAL A 132 18.86 -21.13 -7.21
CA VAL A 132 17.85 -21.60 -8.15
C VAL A 132 17.54 -20.43 -9.08
N GLY A 133 18.22 -20.33 -10.22
CA GLY A 133 17.92 -19.32 -11.24
C GLY A 133 16.48 -19.43 -11.78
N PRO A 134 16.03 -18.49 -12.64
CA PRO A 134 14.71 -18.57 -13.28
C PRO A 134 14.52 -19.86 -14.10
#